data_AF-A0A524DIU7-F1
#
_entry.id   AF-A0A524DIU7-F1
#
_cell.length_a   1.000
_cell.length_b   1.000
_cell.length_c   1.000
_cell.angle_alpha   90.00
_cell.angle_beta   90.00
_cell.angle_gamma   90.00
#
_symmetry.space_group_name_H-M   'P 1'
#
loop_
_entity.id
_entity.type
_entity.pdbx_description
1 polymer ?
#
loop_
_entity_poly.entity_id
_entity_poly.type
_entity_poly.pdbx_seq_one_letter_code
_entity_poly.pdbx_strand_id
1 'polypeptide(L)'
;MMLKILKDDKEITQVKNGIINFKFFKTGKQKGRFRLKFKDINGNQCLINNCFSCINYFEQKSTNLKEYPSYNFTYISEIEEIEDEFGKGLKVQFNPTSTHNTKFSFSISFKFYDNLNFTLLRLVNVQDLSSEQFKIHSLSPLTIKNEPLYLSKDEEPTNLEKITWFKNGWQSWSPCKVFYGDQKDR
;
A
#
# COMPACT_ATOMS: atom_id res chain seq x y z
N MET A 1 -5.68 19.97 -12.15
CA MET A 1 -4.89 18.75 -12.39
C MET A 1 -5.87 17.65 -12.79
N MET A 2 -5.73 17.01 -13.95
CA MET A 2 -6.79 16.16 -14.54
C MET A 2 -6.58 14.68 -14.16
N LEU A 3 -7.52 14.12 -13.38
CA LEU A 3 -7.57 12.69 -13.07
C LEU A 3 -7.91 11.90 -14.34
N LYS A 4 -7.15 10.84 -14.64
CA LYS A 4 -7.44 9.95 -15.77
C LYS A 4 -7.71 8.54 -15.23
N ILE A 5 -8.94 8.08 -15.39
CA ILE A 5 -9.42 6.74 -14.97
C ILE A 5 -9.32 5.81 -16.19
N LEU A 6 -8.71 4.64 -16.04
CA LEU A 6 -8.60 3.63 -17.09
C LEU A 6 -9.20 2.30 -16.57
N LYS A 7 -9.94 1.56 -17.39
CA LYS A 7 -10.56 0.25 -17.03
C LYS A 7 -9.87 -0.93 -17.74
N ASP A 8 -10.04 -2.13 -17.20
CA ASP A 8 -9.66 -3.47 -17.68
C ASP A 8 -8.30 -4.15 -17.17
N ASP A 9 -8.10 -5.50 -17.27
CA ASP A 9 -7.92 -6.41 -16.09
C ASP A 9 -7.68 -5.71 -14.78
N LYS A 10 -8.79 -5.33 -14.13
CA LYS A 10 -10.12 -5.10 -14.80
C LYS A 10 -10.72 -3.72 -14.69
N GLU A 11 -10.09 -2.93 -13.87
CA GLU A 11 -10.57 -1.63 -13.52
C GLU A 11 -9.47 -1.10 -12.60
N ILE A 12 -8.76 -0.08 -13.06
CA ILE A 12 -7.67 0.50 -12.30
C ILE A 12 -8.11 1.85 -11.79
N THR A 13 -7.79 2.12 -10.53
CA THR A 13 -7.90 3.48 -9.99
C THR A 13 -6.50 4.06 -9.98
N GLN A 14 -6.32 5.16 -10.70
CA GLN A 14 -5.05 5.86 -10.79
C GLN A 14 -5.21 7.28 -10.24
N VAL A 15 -4.37 7.65 -9.28
CA VAL A 15 -4.35 8.99 -8.67
C VAL A 15 -2.93 9.54 -8.69
N LYS A 16 -2.81 10.84 -8.99
CA LYS A 16 -1.54 11.56 -9.01
C LYS A 16 -1.67 12.91 -8.32
N ASN A 17 -0.69 13.29 -7.51
CA ASN A 17 -0.56 14.64 -6.93
C ASN A 17 0.70 15.37 -7.43
N GLY A 18 1.18 15.02 -8.63
CA GLY A 18 2.42 15.58 -9.21
C GLY A 18 3.73 14.96 -8.68
N ILE A 19 3.72 14.41 -7.46
CA ILE A 19 4.87 13.77 -6.83
C ILE A 19 4.73 12.25 -6.84
N ILE A 20 3.55 11.76 -6.47
CA ILE A 20 3.23 10.34 -6.35
C ILE A 20 2.20 9.99 -7.42
N ASN A 21 2.40 8.84 -8.05
CA ASN A 21 1.49 8.20 -8.99
C ASN A 21 1.17 6.81 -8.45
N PHE A 22 -0.07 6.67 -8.03
CA PHE A 22 -0.60 5.46 -7.43
C PHE A 22 -1.52 4.76 -8.42
N LYS A 23 -1.36 3.43 -8.55
CA LYS A 23 -2.22 2.58 -9.38
C LYS A 23 -2.68 1.37 -8.56
N PHE A 24 -3.99 1.24 -8.38
CA PHE A 24 -4.61 0.09 -7.70
C PHE A 24 -5.33 -0.81 -8.71
N PHE A 25 -5.20 -2.12 -8.55
CA PHE A 25 -5.92 -3.12 -9.35
C PHE A 25 -7.14 -3.60 -8.59
N LYS A 26 -8.34 -3.18 -9.00
CA LYS A 26 -9.58 -3.60 -8.34
C LYS A 26 -10.01 -5.00 -8.78
N THR A 27 -9.90 -5.21 -10.09
CA THR A 27 -10.18 -6.39 -10.92
C THR A 27 -9.05 -7.43 -10.99
N GLY A 28 -9.32 -8.72 -11.22
CA GLY A 28 -8.38 -9.56 -11.98
C GLY A 28 -7.31 -10.41 -11.33
N LYS A 29 -6.34 -10.83 -12.16
CA LYS A 29 -5.14 -11.58 -11.72
C LYS A 29 -4.27 -10.79 -10.74
N GLN A 30 -4.27 -9.46 -10.86
CA GLN A 30 -3.50 -8.54 -10.00
C GLN A 30 -4.39 -7.87 -8.94
N LYS A 31 -5.65 -8.30 -8.77
CA LYS A 31 -6.61 -7.65 -7.87
C LYS A 31 -6.05 -7.46 -6.46
N GLY A 32 -6.47 -6.39 -5.79
CA GLY A 32 -6.02 -6.04 -4.44
C GLY A 32 -4.56 -5.62 -4.33
N ARG A 33 -3.77 -5.69 -5.41
CA ARG A 33 -2.40 -5.18 -5.45
C ARG A 33 -2.40 -3.72 -5.92
N PHE A 34 -1.30 -3.04 -5.66
CA PHE A 34 -1.07 -1.69 -6.12
C PHE A 34 0.40 -1.42 -6.45
N ARG A 35 0.62 -0.31 -7.17
CA ARG A 35 1.94 0.19 -7.56
C ARG A 35 2.06 1.64 -7.14
N LEU A 36 3.24 2.00 -6.67
CA LEU A 36 3.60 3.36 -6.26
C LEU A 36 4.78 3.81 -7.09
N LYS A 37 4.58 4.85 -7.89
CA LYS A 37 5.65 5.54 -8.63
C LYS A 37 5.82 6.93 -8.04
N PHE A 38 7.03 7.31 -7.66
CA PHE A 38 7.30 8.61 -7.03
C PHE A 38 8.66 9.16 -7.46
N LYS A 39 8.95 10.41 -7.10
CA LYS A 39 10.29 10.98 -7.24
C LYS A 39 11.01 11.01 -5.89
N ASP A 40 12.27 10.61 -5.84
CA ASP A 40 13.10 10.79 -4.64
C ASP A 40 13.48 12.27 -4.42
N ILE A 41 14.21 12.54 -3.35
CA ILE A 41 14.69 13.89 -2.99
C ILE A 41 15.60 14.53 -4.04
N ASN A 42 16.19 13.73 -4.93
CA ASN A 42 17.07 14.18 -6.02
C ASN A 42 16.33 14.26 -7.36
N GLY A 43 15.00 14.04 -7.36
CA GLY A 43 14.16 14.06 -8.56
C GLY A 43 14.21 12.77 -9.38
N ASN A 44 14.87 11.72 -8.90
CA ASN A 44 14.96 10.43 -9.60
C ASN A 44 13.65 9.69 -9.51
N GLN A 45 13.29 8.99 -10.58
CA GLN A 45 12.09 8.19 -10.62
C GLN A 45 12.29 6.87 -9.83
N CYS A 46 11.38 6.60 -8.90
CA CYS A 46 11.32 5.38 -8.11
C CYS A 46 10.01 4.64 -8.39
N LEU A 47 10.04 3.32 -8.32
CA LEU A 47 8.89 2.46 -8.54
C LEU A 47 8.89 1.31 -7.54
N ILE A 48 7.74 1.14 -6.88
CA ILE A 48 7.44 -0.03 -6.07
C ILE A 48 6.26 -0.74 -6.72
N ASN A 49 6.51 -1.99 -7.13
CA ASN A 49 5.52 -2.83 -7.77
C ASN A 49 4.98 -3.88 -6.82
N ASN A 50 3.83 -4.46 -7.18
CA ASN A 50 3.26 -5.65 -6.55
C ASN A 50 3.04 -5.49 -5.03
N CYS A 51 2.83 -4.26 -4.57
CA CYS A 51 2.43 -3.98 -3.20
C CYS A 51 1.04 -4.55 -2.94
N PHE A 52 0.78 -4.97 -1.72
CA PHE A 52 -0.54 -5.34 -1.25
C PHE A 52 -0.71 -4.94 0.22
N SER A 53 -1.94 -4.95 0.70
CA SER A 53 -2.20 -4.78 2.14
C SER A 53 -2.51 -6.15 2.74
N CYS A 54 -2.15 -6.38 3.99
CA CYS A 54 -2.50 -7.64 4.66
C CYS A 54 -2.80 -7.46 6.14
N ILE A 55 -3.58 -8.41 6.66
CA ILE A 55 -3.75 -8.64 8.09
C ILE A 55 -2.89 -9.84 8.45
N ASN A 56 -2.00 -9.69 9.42
CA ASN A 56 -1.24 -10.81 9.98
C ASN A 56 -1.90 -11.23 11.28
N TYR A 57 -2.19 -12.52 11.42
CA TYR A 57 -2.97 -13.06 12.52
C TYR A 57 -2.43 -14.42 12.95
N PHE A 58 -2.64 -14.79 14.21
CA PHE A 58 -2.30 -16.11 14.72
C PHE A 58 -3.39 -17.11 14.38
N GLU A 59 -3.02 -18.27 13.85
CA GLU A 59 -3.96 -19.37 13.68
C GLU A 59 -4.49 -19.86 15.03
N GLN A 60 -5.76 -20.27 15.08
CA GLN A 60 -6.40 -20.70 16.32
C GLN A 60 -5.60 -21.83 16.97
N LYS A 61 -5.36 -21.68 18.27
CA LYS A 61 -4.60 -22.66 19.08
C LYS A 61 -3.17 -22.90 18.56
N SER A 62 -2.62 -21.95 17.82
CA SER A 62 -1.26 -22.01 17.27
C SER A 62 -0.52 -20.69 17.48
N THR A 63 0.80 -20.76 17.57
CA THR A 63 1.69 -19.59 17.48
C THR A 63 2.07 -19.26 16.03
N ASN A 64 1.57 -20.03 15.06
CA ASN A 64 1.85 -19.82 13.65
C ASN A 64 1.15 -18.57 13.14
N LEU A 65 1.93 -17.66 12.56
CA LEU A 65 1.44 -16.46 11.92
C LEU A 65 0.98 -16.76 10.50
N LYS A 66 -0.22 -16.30 10.15
CA LYS A 66 -0.78 -16.37 8.80
C LYS A 66 -1.12 -14.97 8.29
N GLU A 67 -1.12 -14.85 6.97
CA GLU A 67 -1.43 -13.60 6.29
C GLU A 67 -2.79 -13.68 5.62
N TYR A 68 -3.55 -12.60 5.73
CA TYR A 68 -4.80 -12.41 5.01
C TYR A 68 -4.66 -11.20 4.07
N PRO A 69 -4.24 -11.44 2.82
CA PRO A 69 -3.86 -10.39 1.87
C PRO A 69 -5.06 -9.79 1.12
N SER A 70 -4.90 -8.53 0.69
CA SER A 70 -5.90 -7.77 -0.07
C SER A 70 -6.20 -8.38 -1.44
N TYR A 71 -5.27 -9.13 -2.02
CA TYR A 71 -5.52 -9.82 -3.30
C TYR A 71 -6.53 -10.96 -3.21
N ASN A 72 -7.03 -11.27 -2.01
CA ASN A 72 -8.16 -12.17 -1.83
C ASN A 72 -9.50 -11.53 -2.20
N PHE A 73 -9.56 -10.21 -2.43
CA PHE A 73 -10.82 -9.50 -2.67
C PHE A 73 -10.85 -8.81 -4.03
N THR A 74 -12.08 -8.55 -4.49
CA THR A 74 -12.38 -7.57 -5.52
C THR A 74 -12.79 -6.27 -4.82
N TYR A 75 -12.46 -5.11 -5.41
CA TYR A 75 -12.74 -3.81 -4.80
C TYR A 75 -13.60 -2.90 -5.68
N ILE A 76 -14.37 -2.03 -5.04
CA ILE A 76 -14.87 -0.78 -5.64
C ILE A 76 -14.10 0.38 -5.03
N SER A 77 -14.10 1.52 -5.71
CA SER A 77 -13.40 2.72 -5.25
C SER A 77 -14.34 3.89 -5.14
N GLU A 78 -14.22 4.61 -4.03
CA GLU A 78 -14.81 5.93 -3.80
C GLU A 78 -13.68 6.96 -3.76
N ILE A 79 -13.89 8.13 -4.36
CA ILE A 79 -12.93 9.24 -4.37
C ILE A 79 -13.67 10.46 -3.85
N GLU A 80 -13.10 11.12 -2.85
CA GLU A 80 -13.63 12.35 -2.27
C GLU A 80 -12.50 13.37 -2.11
N GLU A 81 -12.85 14.64 -2.27
CA GLU A 81 -11.98 15.73 -1.84
C GLU A 81 -11.96 15.79 -0.32
N ILE A 82 -10.79 16.08 0.25
CA ILE A 82 -10.62 16.21 1.69
C ILE A 82 -9.95 17.53 2.05
N GLU A 83 -10.30 18.04 3.20
CA GLU A 83 -9.60 19.11 3.90
C GLU A 83 -9.51 18.70 5.37
N ASP A 84 -8.32 18.29 5.80
CA ASP A 84 -8.06 17.90 7.19
C ASP A 84 -6.85 18.68 7.77
N GLU A 85 -6.35 18.26 8.93
CA GLU A 85 -5.23 18.91 9.62
C GLU A 85 -3.95 19.01 8.77
N PHE A 86 -3.79 18.15 7.76
CA PHE A 86 -2.67 18.18 6.81
C PHE A 86 -2.96 19.02 5.56
N GLY A 87 -4.17 19.55 5.44
CA GLY A 87 -4.61 20.43 4.36
C GLY A 87 -5.51 19.73 3.33
N LYS A 88 -5.55 20.32 2.13
CA LYS A 88 -6.41 19.89 1.04
C LYS A 88 -5.81 18.73 0.24
N GLY A 89 -6.67 17.89 -0.30
CA GLY A 89 -6.26 16.79 -1.17
C GLY A 89 -7.40 15.87 -1.58
N LEU A 90 -7.04 14.63 -1.90
CA LEU A 90 -7.94 13.57 -2.32
C LEU A 90 -7.82 12.35 -1.41
N LYS A 91 -8.96 11.84 -0.94
CA LYS A 91 -9.06 10.53 -0.32
C LYS A 91 -9.61 9.53 -1.32
N VAL A 92 -8.94 8.39 -1.45
CA VAL A 92 -9.38 7.25 -2.26
C VAL A 92 -9.60 6.09 -1.33
N GLN A 93 -10.82 5.57 -1.29
CA GLN A 93 -11.19 4.43 -0.48
C GLN A 93 -11.54 3.24 -1.36
N PHE A 94 -10.89 2.11 -1.10
CA PHE A 94 -11.16 0.83 -1.75
C PHE A 94 -11.95 -0.07 -0.82
N ASN A 95 -13.22 -0.29 -1.13
CA ASN A 95 -14.12 -1.13 -0.35
C ASN A 95 -14.22 -2.52 -1.00
N PRO A 96 -14.05 -3.62 -0.24
CA PRO A 96 -14.16 -4.96 -0.78
C PRO A 96 -15.62 -5.27 -1.17
N THR A 97 -15.84 -5.87 -2.34
CA THR A 97 -17.17 -6.19 -2.90
C THR A 97 -17.62 -7.63 -2.66
N SER A 98 -17.08 -8.26 -1.61
CA SER A 98 -17.24 -9.66 -1.20
C SER A 98 -16.38 -10.68 -1.96
N THR A 99 -16.02 -11.73 -1.22
CA THR A 99 -15.64 -13.05 -1.74
C THR A 99 -16.32 -14.13 -0.89
N HIS A 100 -16.52 -15.32 -1.46
CA HIS A 100 -17.01 -16.46 -0.70
C HIS A 100 -15.99 -16.88 0.36
N ASN A 101 -16.46 -17.14 1.59
CA ASN A 101 -15.69 -17.71 2.69
C ASN A 101 -14.55 -16.81 3.22
N THR A 102 -14.85 -15.54 3.51
CA THR A 102 -13.89 -14.57 4.03
C THR A 102 -13.73 -14.64 5.55
N LYS A 103 -12.49 -14.77 6.04
CA LYS A 103 -12.18 -14.71 7.48
C LYS A 103 -12.16 -13.28 8.00
N PHE A 104 -11.64 -12.36 7.19
CA PHE A 104 -11.59 -10.94 7.52
C PHE A 104 -12.16 -10.12 6.37
N SER A 105 -12.59 -8.91 6.67
CA SER A 105 -12.89 -7.87 5.69
C SER A 105 -12.20 -6.57 6.09
N PHE A 106 -11.70 -5.83 5.10
CA PHE A 106 -11.10 -4.52 5.34
C PHE A 106 -11.13 -3.67 4.07
N SER A 107 -11.26 -2.36 4.26
CA SER A 107 -11.10 -1.35 3.22
C SER A 107 -9.67 -0.78 3.25
N ILE A 108 -9.21 -0.30 2.11
CA ILE A 108 -7.89 0.35 1.98
C ILE A 108 -8.11 1.83 1.68
N SER A 109 -7.58 2.72 2.51
CA SER A 109 -7.70 4.17 2.35
C SER A 109 -6.34 4.77 1.99
N PHE A 110 -6.33 5.60 0.95
CA PHE A 110 -5.22 6.47 0.58
C PHE A 110 -5.65 7.92 0.72
N LYS A 111 -4.78 8.77 1.29
CA LYS A 111 -4.92 10.23 1.24
C LYS A 111 -3.71 10.84 0.55
N PHE A 112 -3.97 11.58 -0.52
CA PHE A 112 -2.98 12.34 -1.28
C PHE A 112 -3.22 13.82 -1.01
N TYR A 113 -2.23 14.52 -0.47
CA TYR A 113 -2.33 15.94 -0.20
C TYR A 113 -1.69 16.75 -1.33
N ASP A 114 -2.25 17.91 -1.63
CA ASP A 114 -1.81 18.72 -2.78
C ASP A 114 -0.41 19.31 -2.57
N ASN A 115 -0.09 19.69 -1.33
CA ASN A 115 1.13 20.44 -0.99
C ASN A 115 2.13 19.62 -0.15
N LEU A 116 1.89 18.32 0.06
CA LEU A 116 2.76 17.47 0.86
C LEU A 116 3.41 16.38 0.01
N ASN A 117 4.65 16.04 0.37
CA ASN A 117 5.47 15.04 -0.29
C ASN A 117 5.29 13.63 0.30
N PHE A 118 4.20 13.37 1.03
CA PHE A 118 3.85 12.06 1.54
C PHE A 118 2.40 11.69 1.20
N THR A 119 2.09 10.40 1.28
CA THR A 119 0.74 9.85 1.16
C THR A 119 0.43 9.05 2.41
N LEU A 120 -0.77 9.18 2.95
CA LEU A 120 -1.22 8.33 4.05
C LEU A 120 -1.94 7.12 3.49
N LEU A 121 -1.52 5.94 3.93
CA LEU A 121 -2.12 4.66 3.56
C LEU A 121 -2.55 3.93 4.84
N ARG A 122 -3.80 3.51 4.90
CA ARG A 122 -4.39 2.84 6.06
C ARG A 122 -5.28 1.67 5.65
N LEU A 123 -5.33 0.66 6.53
CA LEU A 123 -6.44 -0.29 6.56
C LEU A 123 -7.53 0.29 7.46
N VAL A 124 -8.77 0.32 6.96
CA VAL A 124 -9.94 0.85 7.68
C VAL A 124 -11.08 -0.15 7.62
N ASN A 125 -12.06 -0.02 8.51
CA ASN A 125 -13.21 -0.93 8.60
C ASN A 125 -12.79 -2.41 8.70
N VAL A 126 -11.75 -2.69 9.49
CA VAL A 126 -11.24 -4.04 9.69
C VAL A 126 -12.24 -4.83 10.53
N GLN A 127 -12.71 -5.96 10.01
CA GLN A 127 -13.68 -6.84 10.65
C GLN A 127 -13.17 -8.28 10.62
N ASP A 128 -13.28 -8.97 11.75
CA ASP A 128 -13.19 -10.42 11.83
C ASP A 128 -14.59 -10.99 11.62
N LEU A 129 -14.75 -11.77 10.55
CA LEU A 129 -16.02 -12.37 10.13
C LEU A 129 -16.11 -13.85 10.52
N SER A 130 -15.11 -14.38 11.23
CA SER A 130 -15.10 -15.76 11.67
C SER A 130 -15.99 -16.00 12.89
N SER A 131 -16.43 -17.24 13.08
CA SER A 131 -17.24 -17.63 14.24
C SER A 131 -16.46 -17.57 15.57
N GLU A 132 -15.13 -17.66 15.49
CA GLU A 132 -14.22 -17.63 16.65
C GLU A 132 -13.10 -16.62 16.37
N GLN A 133 -13.04 -15.56 17.17
CA GLN A 133 -12.15 -14.42 16.94
C GLN A 133 -10.66 -14.83 16.87
N PHE A 134 -9.99 -14.38 15.82
CA PHE A 134 -8.56 -14.53 15.67
C PHE A 134 -7.80 -13.43 16.42
N LYS A 135 -6.63 -13.79 16.97
CA LYS A 135 -5.71 -12.81 17.53
C LYS A 135 -4.95 -12.12 16.40
N ILE A 136 -5.22 -10.84 16.18
CA ILE A 136 -4.48 -10.02 15.21
C ILE A 136 -3.09 -9.73 15.77
N HIS A 137 -2.06 -10.00 14.97
CA HIS A 137 -0.68 -9.63 15.28
C HIS A 137 -0.38 -8.22 14.76
N SER A 138 -0.70 -7.95 13.49
CA SER A 138 -0.44 -6.65 12.89
C SER A 138 -1.36 -6.38 11.70
N LEU A 139 -1.55 -5.10 11.43
CA LEU A 139 -2.16 -4.60 10.21
C LEU A 139 -1.07 -3.97 9.36
N SER A 140 -0.95 -4.40 8.11
CA SER A 140 0.11 -3.98 7.19
C SER A 140 -0.51 -3.34 5.95
N PRO A 141 -0.76 -2.01 5.96
CA PRO A 141 -1.33 -1.30 4.83
C PRO A 141 -0.46 -1.37 3.57
N LEU A 142 0.86 -1.49 3.73
CA LEU A 142 1.82 -1.68 2.65
C LEU A 142 2.70 -2.89 2.96
N THR A 143 2.65 -3.88 2.08
CA THR A 143 3.47 -5.09 2.11
C THR A 143 4.06 -5.33 0.73
N ILE A 144 5.34 -5.68 0.69
CA ILE A 144 6.07 -6.08 -0.52
C ILE A 144 6.87 -7.33 -0.14
N LYS A 145 6.78 -8.39 -0.93
CA LYS A 145 7.45 -9.67 -0.64
C LYS A 145 7.94 -10.33 -1.90
N ASN A 146 9.21 -10.78 -1.89
CA ASN A 146 9.83 -11.48 -3.01
C ASN A 146 9.70 -10.72 -4.34
N GLU A 147 9.69 -9.39 -4.26
CA GLU A 147 9.55 -8.51 -5.42
C GLU A 147 10.82 -7.67 -5.55
N PRO A 148 11.37 -7.53 -6.76
CA PRO A 148 12.48 -6.63 -6.98
C PRO A 148 12.03 -5.18 -6.72
N LEU A 149 12.81 -4.44 -5.93
CA LEU A 149 12.54 -3.03 -5.64
C LEU A 149 13.33 -2.15 -6.61
N TYR A 150 12.71 -1.11 -7.17
CA TYR A 150 13.33 -0.19 -8.12
C TYR A 150 13.41 1.20 -7.48
N LEU A 151 14.34 1.35 -6.55
CA LEU A 151 14.49 2.50 -5.65
C LEU A 151 15.54 3.52 -6.13
N SER A 152 16.31 3.22 -7.17
CA SER A 152 17.24 4.14 -7.83
C SER A 152 17.30 3.90 -9.34
N LYS A 153 17.09 4.97 -10.13
CA LYS A 153 17.23 5.11 -11.60
C LYS A 153 17.18 3.79 -12.42
N ASP A 154 15.94 3.37 -12.70
CA ASP A 154 15.37 2.72 -13.90
C ASP A 154 16.05 1.49 -14.60
N GLU A 155 15.16 0.65 -15.14
CA GLU A 155 15.29 -0.61 -15.92
C GLU A 155 15.62 -1.90 -15.18
N GLU A 156 16.45 -1.87 -14.15
CA GLU A 156 16.81 -3.07 -13.38
C GLU A 156 16.48 -2.94 -11.90
N PRO A 157 16.18 -4.05 -11.20
CA PRO A 157 16.02 -4.05 -9.76
C PRO A 157 17.22 -3.39 -9.06
N THR A 158 16.94 -2.54 -8.07
CA THR A 158 17.97 -2.03 -7.17
C THR A 158 18.62 -3.21 -6.45
N ASN A 159 19.93 -3.37 -6.65
CA ASN A 159 20.69 -4.34 -5.87
C ASN A 159 20.61 -3.95 -4.38
N LEU A 160 19.82 -4.72 -3.62
CA LEU A 160 19.59 -4.50 -2.20
C LEU A 160 20.85 -4.73 -1.35
N GLU A 161 21.88 -5.42 -1.87
CA GLU A 161 23.19 -5.56 -1.20
C GLU A 161 23.91 -4.21 -1.07
N LYS A 162 23.55 -3.22 -1.90
CA LYS A 162 24.09 -1.85 -1.84
C LYS A 162 23.25 -0.93 -0.96
N ILE A 163 22.09 -1.39 -0.49
CA ILE A 163 21.30 -0.70 0.54
C ILE A 163 21.97 -1.01 1.87
N THR A 164 22.61 -0.02 2.44
CA THR A 164 23.30 -0.16 3.72
C THR A 164 22.33 -0.15 4.89
N TRP A 165 21.12 0.41 4.69
CA TRP A 165 20.11 0.43 5.73
C TRP A 165 18.68 0.61 5.19
N PHE A 166 17.78 -0.31 5.57
CA PHE A 166 16.33 -0.20 5.36
C PHE A 166 15.65 -0.17 6.73
N LYS A 167 15.21 1.00 7.18
CA LYS A 167 14.53 1.14 8.48
C LYS A 167 13.02 1.03 8.26
N ASN A 168 12.49 -0.18 8.44
CA ASN A 168 11.11 -0.32 8.91
C ASN A 168 11.11 0.19 10.36
N GLY A 169 10.53 1.36 10.62
CA GLY A 169 10.41 1.77 12.01
C GLY A 169 9.50 0.81 12.78
N TRP A 170 9.65 0.82 14.11
CA TRP A 170 9.08 -0.18 15.02
C TRP A 170 7.55 -0.30 14.96
N GLN A 171 6.87 0.74 14.48
CA GLN A 171 5.41 0.84 14.47
C GLN A 171 4.91 1.18 13.06
N SER A 172 3.66 0.83 12.74
CA SER A 172 3.08 0.92 11.39
C SER A 172 3.04 2.33 10.76
N TRP A 173 3.21 3.36 11.57
CA TRP A 173 3.28 4.78 11.20
C TRP A 173 4.70 5.37 11.18
N SER A 174 5.72 4.56 11.45
CA SER A 174 7.09 5.06 11.46
C SER A 174 7.59 5.38 10.06
N PRO A 175 8.40 6.44 9.89
CA PRO A 175 8.94 6.80 8.59
C PRO A 175 9.84 5.69 8.05
N CYS A 176 9.59 5.29 6.80
CA CYS A 176 10.45 4.38 6.05
C CYS A 176 11.47 5.21 5.26
N LYS A 177 12.76 5.08 5.60
CA LYS A 177 13.87 5.71 4.87
C LYS A 177 14.76 4.64 4.25
N VAL A 178 15.18 4.88 3.01
CA VAL A 178 16.14 4.05 2.28
C VAL A 178 17.45 4.80 2.23
N PHE A 179 18.54 4.17 2.70
CA PHE A 179 19.89 4.73 2.68
C PHE A 179 20.79 3.92 1.75
N TYR A 180 21.69 4.59 1.04
CA TYR A 180 22.64 3.98 0.10
C TYR A 180 24.08 4.29 0.50
N GLY A 181 24.97 3.29 0.48
CA GLY A 181 26.37 3.47 0.84
C GLY A 181 26.54 4.02 2.27
N ASP A 182 27.40 5.01 2.48
CA ASP A 182 27.73 5.48 3.84
C ASP A 182 26.70 6.45 4.47
N GLN A 183 25.50 6.57 3.88
CA GLN A 183 24.45 7.45 4.40
C GLN A 183 23.95 6.96 5.79
N LYS A 184 23.93 7.87 6.77
CA LYS A 184 23.45 7.62 8.14
C LYS A 184 22.15 8.37 8.42
N ASP A 185 21.27 7.77 9.22
CA ASP A 185 20.09 8.45 9.80
C ASP A 185 20.63 9.53 10.75
N ARG A 186 20.34 10.80 10.44
CA ARG A 186 20.59 11.94 11.33
C ARG A 186 19.40 12.14 12.25
#